data_AF-A0A1R1I3R5-F1
#
_entry.id   AF-A0A1R1I3R5-F1
#
_cell.length_a   1.000
_cell.length_b   1.000
_cell.length_c   1.000
_cell.angle_alpha   90.00
_cell.angle_beta   90.00
_cell.angle_gamma   90.00
#
_symmetry.space_group_name_H-M   'P 1'
#
loop_
_entity.id
_entity.type
_entity.pdbx_description
1 polymer ?
#
loop_
_entity_poly.entity_id
_entity_poly.type
_entity_poly.pdbx_seq_one_letter_code
_entity_poly.pdbx_strand_id
1 'polypeptide(L)'
;AVQDPPPPAPAITAQPAPSPEEAAFAAKGEAFNVEAERMGAELETIMDDASLDGATKKARTDAVLTQYEPKFAAFADEYGAFLRQMAEKPENAEKKTEILAAADSASAQLRGLPAQIRTAIDAALAAPPAPPAVD
;
A
#
# COMPACT_ATOMS: atom_id res chain seq x y z
N ALA A 1 4.89 -13.50 62.70
CA ALA A 1 4.23 -12.61 61.73
C ALA A 1 3.83 -13.47 60.53
N VAL A 2 2.55 -13.47 60.18
CA VAL A 2 2.05 -14.15 58.97
C VAL A 2 2.19 -13.15 57.83
N GLN A 3 2.87 -13.54 56.74
CA GLN A 3 2.94 -12.72 55.53
C GLN A 3 1.62 -12.82 54.79
N ASP A 4 0.99 -11.67 54.56
CA ASP A 4 -0.16 -11.53 53.67
C ASP A 4 0.27 -11.88 52.23
N PRO A 5 -0.56 -12.61 51.44
CA PRO A 5 -0.24 -12.90 50.06
C PRO A 5 -0.17 -11.60 49.24
N PRO A 6 0.69 -11.54 48.20
CA PRO A 6 0.79 -10.37 47.35
C PRO A 6 -0.56 -10.08 46.66
N PRO A 7 -0.91 -8.80 46.44
CA PRO A 7 -2.15 -8.44 45.76
C PRO A 7 -2.17 -9.05 44.34
N PRO A 8 -3.33 -9.49 43.83
CA PRO A 8 -3.43 -10.03 42.49
C PRO A 8 -3.00 -8.99 41.47
N ALA A 9 -2.13 -9.40 40.53
CA ALA A 9 -1.71 -8.55 39.43
C ALA A 9 -2.94 -8.10 38.60
N PRO A 10 -2.96 -6.86 38.10
CA PRO A 10 -4.06 -6.41 37.24
C PRO A 10 -4.12 -7.31 36.01
N ALA A 11 -5.33 -7.80 35.69
CA ALA A 11 -5.56 -8.57 34.48
C ALA A 11 -5.13 -7.71 33.29
N ILE A 12 -4.07 -8.13 32.59
CA ILE A 12 -3.71 -7.58 31.29
C ILE A 12 -4.93 -7.88 30.41
N THR A 13 -5.69 -6.85 30.04
CA THR A 13 -6.77 -6.98 29.08
C THR A 13 -6.14 -7.44 27.77
N ALA A 14 -6.28 -8.73 27.46
CA ALA A 14 -5.88 -9.28 26.18
C ALA A 14 -6.58 -8.45 25.10
N GLN A 15 -5.78 -7.84 24.23
CA GLN A 15 -6.30 -7.11 23.08
C GLN A 15 -7.19 -8.10 22.29
N PRO A 16 -8.42 -7.71 21.92
CA PRO A 16 -9.30 -8.61 21.17
C PRO A 16 -8.57 -9.12 19.93
N ALA A 17 -8.62 -10.43 19.72
CA ALA A 17 -8.10 -10.99 18.48
C ALA A 17 -8.82 -10.34 17.29
N PRO A 18 -8.12 -10.08 16.17
CA PRO A 18 -8.74 -9.50 14.98
C PRO A 18 -9.92 -10.38 14.54
N SER A 19 -10.99 -9.73 14.09
CA SER A 19 -12.13 -10.43 13.51
C SER A 19 -11.71 -11.23 12.27
N PRO A 20 -12.43 -12.31 11.90
CA PRO A 20 -12.12 -13.07 10.70
C PRO A 20 -12.08 -12.22 9.42
N GLU A 21 -12.88 -11.16 9.36
CA GLU A 21 -12.92 -10.22 8.23
C GLU A 21 -11.65 -9.37 8.17
N GLU A 22 -11.17 -8.88 9.31
CA GLU A 22 -9.90 -8.16 9.41
C GLU A 22 -8.70 -9.05 9.04
N ALA A 23 -8.70 -10.31 9.48
CA ALA A 23 -7.67 -11.28 9.12
C ALA A 23 -7.69 -11.62 7.62
N ALA A 24 -8.87 -11.81 7.03
CA ALA A 24 -9.02 -12.04 5.60
C ALA A 24 -8.56 -10.83 4.78
N PHE A 25 -8.87 -9.62 5.24
CA PHE A 25 -8.43 -8.39 4.58
C PHE A 25 -6.91 -8.19 4.70
N ALA A 26 -6.32 -8.50 5.85
CA ALA A 26 -4.87 -8.46 6.04
C ALA A 26 -4.15 -9.37 5.04
N ALA A 27 -4.63 -10.60 4.82
CA ALA A 27 -4.06 -11.51 3.84
C ALA A 27 -4.14 -10.96 2.39
N LYS A 28 -5.21 -10.24 2.05
CA LYS A 28 -5.32 -9.53 0.75
C LYS A 28 -4.31 -8.38 0.66
N GLY A 29 -4.11 -7.64 1.74
CA GLY A 29 -3.09 -6.59 1.83
C GLY A 29 -1.67 -7.14 1.62
N GLU A 30 -1.34 -8.27 2.24
CA GLU A 30 -0.06 -8.95 2.04
C GLU A 30 0.12 -9.41 0.58
N ALA A 31 -0.91 -10.03 -0.01
CA ALA A 31 -0.87 -10.44 -1.41
C ALA A 31 -0.68 -9.24 -2.35
N PHE A 32 -1.37 -8.14 -2.10
CA PHE A 32 -1.19 -6.89 -2.85
C PHE A 32 0.22 -6.32 -2.69
N ASN A 33 0.80 -6.37 -1.48
CA ASN A 33 2.16 -5.90 -1.24
C ASN A 33 3.18 -6.69 -2.09
N VAL A 34 3.06 -8.02 -2.12
CA VAL A 34 3.93 -8.86 -2.97
C VAL A 34 3.82 -8.47 -4.44
N GLU A 35 2.62 -8.19 -4.93
CA GLU A 35 2.41 -7.75 -6.31
C GLU A 35 2.99 -6.36 -6.58
N ALA A 36 2.89 -5.43 -5.61
CA ALA A 36 3.47 -4.09 -5.71
C ALA A 36 5.01 -4.12 -5.66
N GLU A 37 5.61 -4.95 -4.81
CA GLU A 37 7.05 -5.18 -4.74
C GLU A 37 7.57 -5.77 -6.06
N ARG A 38 6.85 -6.74 -6.60
CA ARG A 38 7.18 -7.35 -7.91
C ARG A 38 7.14 -6.30 -9.02
N MET A 39 6.10 -5.47 -9.07
CA MET A 39 6.02 -4.37 -10.02
C MET A 39 7.21 -3.42 -9.87
N GLY A 40 7.56 -3.05 -8.62
CA GLY A 40 8.72 -2.20 -8.34
C GLY A 40 10.02 -2.78 -8.89
N ALA A 41 10.29 -4.06 -8.65
CA ALA A 41 11.47 -4.75 -9.15
C ALA A 41 11.51 -4.85 -10.68
N GLU A 42 10.36 -5.07 -11.34
CA GLU A 42 10.26 -5.07 -12.80
C GLU A 42 10.60 -3.69 -13.38
N LEU A 43 10.10 -2.61 -12.76
CA LEU A 43 10.38 -1.23 -13.18
C LEU A 43 11.85 -0.85 -12.97
N GLU A 44 12.42 -1.17 -11.81
CA GLU A 44 13.84 -0.95 -11.49
C GLU A 44 14.74 -1.67 -12.50
N THR A 45 14.47 -2.95 -12.77
CA THR A 45 15.21 -3.73 -13.77
C THR A 45 15.22 -3.06 -15.15
N ILE A 46 14.09 -2.52 -15.60
CA ILE A 46 14.00 -1.80 -16.88
C ILE A 46 14.79 -0.49 -16.84
N MET A 47 14.68 0.25 -15.74
CA MET A 47 15.33 1.56 -15.59
C MET A 47 16.85 1.46 -15.47
N ASP A 48 17.36 0.39 -14.86
CA ASP A 48 18.80 0.14 -14.68
C ASP A 48 19.46 -0.50 -15.91
N ASP A 49 18.68 -1.03 -16.85
CA ASP A 49 19.22 -1.64 -18.07
C ASP A 49 19.88 -0.57 -18.95
N ALA A 50 21.21 -0.51 -18.91
CA ALA A 50 22.02 0.43 -19.68
C ALA A 50 22.00 0.14 -21.20
N SER A 51 21.49 -1.01 -21.63
CA SER A 51 21.37 -1.34 -23.05
C SER A 51 20.14 -0.71 -23.71
N LEU A 52 19.19 -0.21 -22.92
CA LEU A 52 17.95 0.40 -23.41
C LEU A 52 18.07 1.93 -23.49
N ASP A 53 17.61 2.48 -24.60
CA ASP A 53 17.38 3.92 -24.72
C ASP A 53 16.14 4.36 -23.90
N GLY A 54 16.02 5.66 -23.67
CA GLY A 54 14.93 6.22 -22.85
C GLY A 54 13.53 5.97 -23.42
N ALA A 55 13.36 5.94 -24.75
CA ALA A 55 12.05 5.66 -25.36
C ALA A 55 11.65 4.19 -25.15
N THR A 56 12.62 3.28 -25.26
CA THR A 56 12.41 1.86 -24.98
C THR A 56 12.14 1.62 -23.50
N LYS A 57 12.85 2.28 -22.59
CA LYS A 57 12.57 2.23 -21.14
C LYS A 57 11.15 2.68 -20.84
N LYS A 58 10.75 3.85 -21.33
CA LYS A 58 9.40 4.38 -21.18
C LYS A 58 8.32 3.39 -21.65
N ALA A 59 8.46 2.87 -22.87
CA ALA A 59 7.47 1.96 -23.42
C ALA A 59 7.32 0.67 -22.59
N ARG A 60 8.43 0.12 -22.09
CA ARG A 60 8.43 -1.09 -21.26
C ARG A 60 7.86 -0.83 -19.87
N THR A 61 8.25 0.26 -19.21
CA THR A 61 7.69 0.62 -17.90
C THR A 61 6.20 0.95 -17.99
N ASP A 62 5.75 1.61 -19.05
CA ASP A 62 4.33 1.89 -19.27
C ASP A 62 3.53 0.60 -19.44
N ALA A 63 4.07 -0.39 -20.16
CA ALA A 63 3.45 -1.71 -20.32
C ALA A 63 3.33 -2.47 -18.98
N VAL A 64 4.37 -2.44 -18.15
CA VAL A 64 4.33 -3.00 -16.79
C VAL A 64 3.24 -2.31 -15.98
N LEU A 65 3.22 -0.98 -15.95
CA LEU A 65 2.23 -0.23 -15.17
C LEU A 65 0.79 -0.52 -15.63
N THR A 66 0.57 -0.64 -16.94
CA THR A 66 -0.74 -1.04 -17.49
C THR A 66 -1.15 -2.46 -17.09
N GLN A 67 -0.20 -3.39 -16.95
CA GLN A 67 -0.50 -4.73 -16.44
C GLN A 67 -0.94 -4.73 -14.97
N TYR A 68 -0.38 -3.83 -14.15
CA TYR A 68 -0.67 -3.77 -12.72
C TYR A 68 -1.83 -2.83 -12.34
N GLU A 69 -2.17 -1.85 -13.17
CA GLU A 69 -3.33 -0.96 -12.99
C GLU A 69 -4.63 -1.64 -12.52
N PRO A 70 -5.12 -2.71 -13.17
CA PRO A 70 -6.34 -3.36 -12.71
C PRO A 70 -6.21 -3.98 -11.32
N LYS A 71 -5.01 -4.40 -10.91
CA LYS A 71 -4.77 -4.95 -9.57
C LYS A 71 -4.83 -3.86 -8.51
N PHE A 72 -4.23 -2.70 -8.78
CA PHE A 72 -4.32 -1.52 -7.91
C PHE A 72 -5.77 -1.02 -7.80
N ALA A 73 -6.50 -0.98 -8.92
CA ALA A 73 -7.90 -0.58 -8.92
C ALA A 73 -8.78 -1.55 -8.12
N ALA A 74 -8.59 -2.86 -8.29
CA ALA A 74 -9.31 -3.89 -7.54
C ALA A 74 -9.01 -3.81 -6.04
N PHE A 75 -7.74 -3.73 -5.65
CA PHE A 75 -7.37 -3.61 -4.24
C PHE A 75 -7.90 -2.31 -3.62
N ALA A 76 -7.87 -1.19 -4.35
CA ALA A 76 -8.48 0.06 -3.90
C ALA A 76 -9.98 -0.07 -3.65
N ASP A 77 -10.72 -0.76 -4.52
CA ASP A 77 -12.14 -1.06 -4.30
C ASP A 77 -12.37 -1.88 -3.03
N GLU A 78 -11.59 -2.94 -2.86
CA GLU A 78 -11.69 -3.82 -1.70
C GLU A 78 -11.33 -3.08 -0.40
N TYR A 79 -10.29 -2.23 -0.42
CA TYR A 79 -9.89 -1.41 0.72
C TYR A 79 -10.96 -0.39 1.11
N GLY A 80 -11.51 0.32 0.13
CA GLY A 80 -12.63 1.24 0.38
C GLY A 80 -13.86 0.51 0.92
N ALA A 81 -14.21 -0.64 0.36
CA ALA A 81 -15.34 -1.44 0.85
C ALA A 81 -15.11 -1.92 2.28
N PHE A 82 -13.91 -2.41 2.61
CA PHE A 82 -13.53 -2.83 3.95
C PHE A 82 -13.65 -1.68 4.96
N LEU A 83 -13.15 -0.49 4.63
CA LEU A 83 -13.28 0.67 5.51
C LEU A 83 -14.75 1.09 5.70
N ARG A 84 -15.58 1.06 4.64
CA ARG A 84 -17.02 1.32 4.79
C ARG A 84 -17.68 0.29 5.71
N GLN A 85 -17.33 -1.00 5.60
CA GLN A 85 -17.82 -2.02 6.51
C GLN A 85 -17.38 -1.76 7.96
N MET A 86 -16.13 -1.35 8.18
CA MET A 86 -15.63 -0.96 9.50
C MET A 86 -16.41 0.24 10.06
N ALA A 87 -16.75 1.22 9.24
CA ALA A 87 -17.52 2.40 9.65
C ALA A 87 -18.94 2.07 10.16
N GLU A 88 -19.51 0.93 9.74
CA GLU A 88 -20.82 0.46 10.21
C GLU A 88 -20.75 -0.28 11.55
N LYS A 89 -19.56 -0.65 12.03
CA LYS A 89 -19.42 -1.33 13.32
C LYS A 89 -19.80 -0.37 14.47
N PRO A 90 -20.55 -0.82 15.50
CA PRO A 90 -20.99 0.05 16.60
C PRO A 90 -19.84 0.74 17.34
N GLU A 91 -18.71 0.06 17.47
CA GLU A 91 -17.48 0.57 18.09
C GLU A 91 -16.84 1.75 17.33
N ASN A 92 -17.20 1.93 16.06
CA ASN A 92 -16.73 2.99 15.20
C ASN A 92 -17.75 4.12 15.03
N ALA A 93 -18.90 4.10 15.73
CA ALA A 93 -19.97 5.07 15.55
C ALA A 93 -19.50 6.53 15.67
N GLU A 94 -18.60 6.82 16.62
CA GLU A 94 -18.05 8.16 16.84
C GLU A 94 -17.09 8.61 15.72
N LYS A 95 -16.46 7.65 15.01
CA LYS A 95 -15.49 7.89 13.93
C LYS A 95 -16.04 7.57 12.55
N LYS A 96 -17.32 7.21 12.43
CA LYS A 96 -17.93 6.73 11.19
C LYS A 96 -17.66 7.66 10.01
N THR A 97 -17.88 8.96 10.18
CA THR A 97 -17.64 9.97 9.15
C THR A 97 -16.17 10.03 8.71
N GLU A 98 -15.24 9.93 9.66
CA GLU A 98 -13.80 9.91 9.38
C GLU A 98 -13.41 8.66 8.59
N ILE A 99 -13.91 7.49 9.00
CA ILE A 99 -13.61 6.22 8.33
C ILE A 99 -14.20 6.21 6.91
N LEU A 100 -15.40 6.76 6.70
CA LEU A 100 -15.98 6.90 5.36
C LEU A 100 -15.15 7.84 4.49
N ALA A 101 -14.71 8.99 5.01
CA ALA A 101 -13.83 9.89 4.28
C ALA A 101 -12.48 9.24 3.95
N ALA A 102 -11.93 8.44 4.87
CA ALA A 102 -10.73 7.65 4.64
C ALA A 102 -10.95 6.57 3.57
N ALA A 103 -12.11 5.92 3.56
CA ALA A 103 -12.49 4.93 2.55
C ALA A 103 -12.42 5.53 1.14
N ASP A 104 -12.99 6.72 0.95
CA ASP A 104 -12.98 7.39 -0.36
C ASP A 104 -11.57 7.90 -0.73
N SER A 105 -10.90 8.57 0.20
CA SER A 105 -9.57 9.16 -0.03
C SER A 105 -8.51 8.10 -0.30
N ALA A 106 -8.42 7.06 0.53
CA ALA A 106 -7.42 6.01 0.37
C ALA A 106 -7.65 5.18 -0.90
N SER A 107 -8.91 4.91 -1.25
CA SER A 107 -9.24 4.24 -2.52
C SER A 107 -8.82 5.07 -3.73
N ALA A 108 -9.03 6.39 -3.69
CA ALA A 108 -8.60 7.28 -4.77
C ALA A 108 -7.07 7.35 -4.86
N GLN A 109 -6.38 7.41 -3.72
CA GLN A 109 -4.92 7.41 -3.66
C GLN A 109 -4.33 6.12 -4.27
N LEU A 110 -4.81 4.94 -3.84
CA LEU A 110 -4.36 3.65 -4.35
C LEU A 110 -4.57 3.51 -5.86
N ARG A 111 -5.70 3.98 -6.38
CA ARG A 111 -5.96 4.03 -7.84
C ARG A 111 -5.02 4.96 -8.59
N GLY A 112 -4.60 6.06 -7.96
CA GLY A 112 -3.73 7.05 -8.55
C GLY A 112 -2.27 6.63 -8.63
N LEU A 113 -1.83 5.64 -7.84
CA LEU A 113 -0.41 5.26 -7.73
C LEU A 113 0.24 4.90 -9.08
N PRO A 114 -0.35 4.06 -9.96
CA PRO A 114 0.28 3.74 -11.24
C PRO A 114 0.54 4.97 -12.11
N ALA A 115 -0.38 5.95 -12.13
CA ALA A 115 -0.23 7.19 -12.88
C ALA A 115 0.86 8.10 -12.28
N GLN A 116 0.95 8.17 -10.94
CA GLN A 116 2.02 8.89 -10.25
C GLN A 116 3.39 8.28 -10.58
N ILE A 117 3.49 6.95 -10.61
CA ILE A 117 4.73 6.25 -10.98
C ILE A 117 5.11 6.54 -12.43
N ARG A 118 4.16 6.52 -13.39
CA ARG A 118 4.44 6.94 -14.77
C ARG A 118 5.03 8.34 -14.85
N THR A 119 4.46 9.27 -14.09
CA THR A 119 4.92 10.66 -14.05
C THR A 119 6.35 10.75 -13.50
N ALA A 120 6.68 9.98 -12.45
CA ALA A 120 8.02 9.93 -11.88
C ALA A 120 9.04 9.33 -12.86
N ILE A 121 8.67 8.29 -13.61
CA ILE A 121 9.52 7.69 -14.64
C ILE A 121 9.78 8.67 -15.79
N ASP A 122 8.73 9.36 -16.27
CA ASP A 122 8.88 10.37 -17.30
C ASP A 122 9.83 11.49 -16.85
N ALA A 123 9.74 11.92 -15.60
CA ALA A 123 10.66 12.91 -15.03
C ALA A 123 12.10 12.37 -14.92
N ALA A 124 12.29 11.11 -14.52
CA ALA A 124 13.61 10.48 -14.41
C ALA A 124 14.29 10.33 -15.79
N LEU A 125 13.53 9.97 -16.82
CA LEU A 125 14.04 9.83 -18.19
C LEU A 125 14.35 11.19 -18.85
N ALA A 126 13.67 12.26 -18.43
CA ALA A 126 13.92 13.62 -18.91
C ALA A 126 15.09 14.31 -18.19
N ALA A 127 15.55 13.78 -17.05
CA ALA A 127 16.66 14.35 -16.31
C ALA A 127 17.97 14.23 -17.11
N PRO A 128 18.79 15.29 -17.19
CA PRO A 128 20.10 15.18 -17.80
C PRO A 128 20.97 14.18 -17.02
N PRO A 129 21.86 13.43 -17.69
CA PRO A 129 22.79 12.55 -17.00
C PRO A 129 23.60 13.36 -15.99
N ALA A 130 23.71 12.87 -14.75
CA ALA A 130 24.52 13.52 -13.73
C ALA A 130 25.96 13.69 -14.25
N PRO A 131 26.60 14.86 -14.04
CA PRO A 131 27.99 15.03 -14.43
C PRO A 131 28.84 13.97 -13.71
N PRO A 132 29.90 13.46 -14.36
CA PRO A 132 30.80 12.52 -13.70
C PRO A 132 31.33 13.15 -12.42
N ALA A 133 31.30 12.38 -11.33
CA ALA A 133 31.97 12.79 -10.10
C ALA A 133 33.45 13.00 -10.42
N VAL A 134 33.92 14.23 -10.27
CA VAL A 134 35.34 14.56 -10.29
C VAL A 134 35.90 14.23 -8.91
N ASP A 135 36.81 13.27 -8.86
CA ASP A 135 37.70 13.00 -7.71
C ASP A 135 38.82 14.05 -7.69
#